data_AF-A0A534PW59-F1
#
_entry.id   AF-A0A534PW59-F1
#
_cell.length_a   1.000
_cell.length_b   1.000
_cell.length_c   1.000
_cell.angle_alpha   90.00
_cell.angle_beta   90.00
_cell.angle_gamma   90.00
#
_symmetry.space_group_name_H-M   'P 1'
#
loop_
_entity.id
_entity.type
_entity.pdbx_description
1 polymer ?
#
loop_
_entity_poly.entity_id
_entity_poly.type
_entity_poly.pdbx_seq_one_letter_code
_entity_poly.pdbx_strand_id
1 'polypeptide(L)'
;MKGTSALAAALLAGCATTSAATSPTPPPAASTPTPAPTAAAETPAPGRAVCTGNGGFTFPDPVGDDNGPGNYTYPTDAVYKPGSFDITEFQVVPSGDTTEFRVSVNSRIEDPWDSPAWGGNGFSVQMVFIHIDTDHAKGGGVRDSLPGVHVRFNENEAWDRAIIISPQGATRVNSEIDAKCPQWKDRIIVPRVTRASGKTLIAIVDNAALGGPPKDSWGYQVLMQSNEGFPGKADLLTRRVNEFEGQHRFGGGTDYDNAPFVMDILVPPNGDPVKKQHEILSKYNKSATTEIKPEDLAVVPMVYPCAK
;
A
#
# COMPACT_ATOMS: atom_id res chain seq x y z
N MET A 1 -17.17 -42.04 -40.79
CA MET A 1 -16.54 -42.98 -41.74
C MET A 1 -15.63 -42.15 -42.63
N LYS A 2 -14.31 -42.26 -42.46
CA LYS A 2 -13.36 -42.97 -43.36
C LYS A 2 -13.39 -42.38 -44.79
N GLY A 3 -12.30 -41.89 -45.39
CA GLY A 3 -10.89 -41.94 -45.00
C GLY A 3 -9.98 -41.28 -46.05
N THR A 4 -8.73 -41.09 -45.62
CA THR A 4 -7.44 -41.12 -46.36
C THR A 4 -7.44 -41.43 -47.86
N SER A 5 -6.67 -40.67 -48.66
CA SER A 5 -5.33 -41.10 -49.09
C SER A 5 -4.65 -40.12 -50.07
N ALA A 6 -3.32 -40.09 -49.95
CA ALA A 6 -2.36 -39.34 -50.75
C ALA A 6 -2.28 -39.77 -52.21
N LEU A 7 -1.79 -38.88 -53.08
CA LEU A 7 -1.04 -39.28 -54.27
C LEU A 7 0.08 -38.26 -54.55
N ALA A 8 1.27 -38.81 -54.77
CA ALA A 8 2.51 -38.10 -55.04
C ALA A 8 2.78 -37.98 -56.55
N ALA A 9 3.44 -36.86 -56.89
CA ALA A 9 4.50 -36.66 -57.90
C ALA A 9 4.28 -37.07 -59.37
N ALA A 10 4.39 -36.07 -60.25
CA ALA A 10 5.27 -36.13 -61.43
C ALA A 10 5.63 -34.70 -61.88
N LEU A 11 6.86 -34.27 -61.64
CA LEU A 11 7.48 -33.10 -62.27
C LEU A 11 8.02 -33.52 -63.64
N LEU A 12 7.57 -32.87 -64.72
CA LEU A 12 8.30 -32.84 -65.98
C LEU A 12 9.04 -31.50 -66.09
N ALA A 13 10.35 -31.60 -66.35
CA ALA A 13 11.21 -30.50 -66.71
C ALA A 13 10.95 -30.07 -68.17
N GLY A 14 10.86 -28.76 -68.41
CA GLY A 14 10.83 -28.16 -69.74
C GLY A 14 11.43 -26.76 -69.69
N CYS A 15 12.67 -26.64 -70.16
CA CYS A 15 13.43 -25.41 -70.31
C CYS A 15 12.74 -24.43 -71.28
N ALA A 16 12.63 -23.17 -70.90
CA ALA A 16 12.56 -22.04 -71.82
C ALA A 16 13.24 -20.82 -71.20
N THR A 17 14.27 -20.35 -71.90
CA THR A 17 15.11 -19.19 -71.63
C THR A 17 14.39 -17.88 -71.93
N THR A 18 14.42 -16.90 -71.02
CA THR A 18 14.28 -15.48 -71.36
C THR A 18 15.07 -14.58 -70.41
N SER A 19 15.63 -13.53 -70.99
CA SER A 19 16.64 -12.60 -70.49
C SER A 19 16.23 -11.78 -69.26
N ALA A 20 17.20 -11.53 -68.37
CA ALA A 20 17.10 -10.61 -67.25
C ALA A 20 16.94 -9.15 -67.74
N ALA A 21 15.81 -8.54 -67.39
CA ALA A 21 15.63 -7.09 -67.43
C ALA A 21 15.96 -6.52 -66.04
N THR A 22 16.88 -5.56 -65.99
CA THR A 22 17.35 -4.87 -64.79
C THR A 22 16.31 -3.84 -64.33
N SER A 23 15.75 -4.02 -63.13
CA SER A 23 14.90 -3.01 -62.47
C SER A 23 15.75 -1.91 -61.83
N PRO A 24 15.37 -0.62 -61.91
CA PRO A 24 16.11 0.46 -61.27
C PRO A 24 15.89 0.49 -59.75
N THR A 25 16.96 0.71 -59.01
CA THR A 25 17.01 0.85 -57.55
C THR A 25 16.21 2.07 -57.07
N PRO A 26 15.35 1.95 -56.03
CA PRO A 26 14.66 3.11 -55.46
C PRO A 26 15.64 4.03 -54.70
N PRO A 27 15.37 5.34 -54.62
CA PRO A 27 16.23 6.28 -53.91
C PRO A 27 16.17 6.05 -52.38
N PRO A 28 17.23 6.40 -51.64
CA PRO A 28 17.28 6.20 -50.20
C PRO A 28 16.24 7.07 -49.49
N ALA A 29 15.52 6.45 -48.55
CA ALA A 29 14.54 7.12 -47.70
C ALA A 29 15.23 8.20 -46.85
N ALA A 30 14.70 9.43 -46.89
CA ALA A 30 15.13 10.51 -46.03
C ALA A 30 14.85 10.16 -44.56
N SER A 31 15.89 10.20 -43.73
CA SER A 31 15.82 9.90 -42.30
C SER A 31 15.08 11.04 -41.60
N THR A 32 13.90 10.75 -41.06
CA THR A 32 13.24 11.67 -40.11
C THR A 32 14.02 11.66 -38.79
N PRO A 33 14.29 12.83 -38.18
CA PRO A 33 14.98 12.87 -36.90
C PRO A 33 14.10 12.25 -35.81
N THR A 34 14.65 11.25 -35.12
CA THR A 34 14.07 10.65 -33.92
C THR A 34 13.84 11.76 -32.88
N PRO A 35 12.65 11.89 -32.27
CA PRO A 35 12.47 12.82 -31.16
C PRO A 35 13.39 12.39 -30.02
N ALA A 36 14.12 13.35 -29.44
CA ALA A 36 14.95 13.11 -28.27
C ALA A 36 14.13 12.44 -27.16
N PRO A 37 14.71 11.49 -26.39
CA PRO A 37 13.99 10.91 -25.27
C PRO A 37 13.61 12.03 -24.31
N THR A 38 12.31 12.18 -24.05
CA THR A 38 11.81 12.94 -22.92
C THR A 38 12.54 12.42 -21.69
N ALA A 39 13.27 13.29 -20.99
CA ALA A 39 13.95 12.92 -19.76
C ALA A 39 12.93 12.19 -18.86
N ALA A 40 13.23 10.94 -18.49
CA ALA A 40 12.46 10.25 -17.48
C ALA A 40 12.46 11.16 -16.25
N ALA A 41 11.26 11.49 -15.74
CA ALA A 41 11.15 12.20 -14.49
C ALA A 41 11.98 11.43 -13.45
N GLU A 42 12.97 12.11 -12.87
CA GLU A 42 13.84 11.53 -11.85
C GLU A 42 12.94 11.01 -10.72
N THR A 43 12.99 9.70 -10.43
CA THR A 43 12.22 9.13 -9.33
C THR A 43 12.63 9.86 -8.05
N PRO A 44 11.69 10.50 -7.33
CA PRO A 44 12.06 11.26 -6.15
C PRO A 44 12.71 10.33 -5.14
N ALA A 45 13.76 10.81 -4.46
CA ALA A 45 14.41 10.03 -3.43
C ALA A 45 13.40 9.64 -2.32
N PRO A 46 13.49 8.42 -1.76
CA PRO A 46 12.62 8.00 -0.65
C PRO A 46 12.53 9.03 0.48
N GLY A 47 11.33 9.19 1.02
CA GLY A 47 11.00 10.17 2.06
C GLY A 47 10.76 11.59 1.55
N ARG A 48 11.09 11.92 0.30
CA ARG A 48 10.90 13.26 -0.26
C ARG A 48 9.68 13.34 -1.16
N ALA A 49 8.66 14.05 -0.70
CA ALA A 49 7.44 14.25 -1.45
C ALA A 49 7.62 15.13 -2.69
N VAL A 50 6.77 14.87 -3.69
CA VAL A 50 6.49 15.78 -4.81
C VAL A 50 5.05 16.25 -4.68
N CYS A 51 4.86 17.54 -4.38
CA CYS A 51 3.56 18.15 -4.13
C CYS A 51 2.94 18.74 -5.40
N THR A 52 1.61 18.69 -5.48
CA THR A 52 0.81 19.35 -6.52
C THR A 52 0.12 20.58 -5.96
N GLY A 53 -0.20 21.57 -6.80
CA GLY A 53 -0.77 22.85 -6.36
C GLY A 53 -2.21 22.80 -5.83
N ASN A 54 -2.80 21.60 -5.69
CA ASN A 54 -4.18 21.39 -5.23
C ASN A 54 -4.24 20.53 -3.93
N GLY A 55 -3.16 20.45 -3.16
CA GLY A 55 -3.07 19.66 -1.93
C GLY A 55 -2.80 18.17 -2.13
N GLY A 56 -2.54 17.75 -3.37
CA GLY A 56 -2.11 16.39 -3.69
C GLY A 56 -0.59 16.24 -3.60
N PHE A 57 -0.12 15.01 -3.54
CA PHE A 57 1.30 14.70 -3.56
C PHE A 57 1.56 13.23 -3.91
N THR A 58 2.83 12.95 -4.18
CA THR A 58 3.43 11.62 -4.22
C THR A 58 4.56 11.56 -3.20
N PHE A 59 4.55 10.56 -2.33
CA PHE A 59 5.54 10.33 -1.28
C PHE A 59 6.16 8.94 -1.49
N PRO A 60 7.40 8.86 -2.01
CA PRO A 60 8.09 7.59 -2.17
C PRO A 60 8.58 7.05 -0.83
N ASP A 61 8.55 5.73 -0.70
CA ASP A 61 9.05 4.98 0.46
C ASP A 61 10.13 4.00 -0.03
N PRO A 62 11.13 3.64 0.80
CA PRO A 62 12.18 2.73 0.36
C PRO A 62 11.60 1.32 0.09
N VAL A 63 12.42 0.45 -0.50
CA VAL A 63 12.05 -0.94 -0.74
C VAL A 63 12.75 -1.83 0.28
N GLY A 64 12.03 -2.80 0.82
CA GLY A 64 12.56 -3.89 1.63
C GLY A 64 12.62 -3.58 3.12
N ASP A 65 11.72 -2.73 3.62
CA ASP A 65 11.58 -2.41 5.05
C ASP A 65 10.25 -2.85 5.66
N ASP A 66 9.51 -3.72 4.98
CA ASP A 66 8.31 -4.46 5.45
C ASP A 66 8.53 -5.46 6.60
N ASN A 67 9.56 -5.22 7.41
CA ASN A 67 9.97 -6.04 8.54
C ASN A 67 9.85 -5.30 9.88
N GLY A 68 8.98 -4.30 9.94
CA GLY A 68 8.58 -3.57 11.16
C GLY A 68 9.77 -2.98 11.91
N PRO A 69 10.05 -3.37 13.17
CA PRO A 69 11.24 -2.94 13.91
C PRO A 69 12.58 -3.48 13.38
N GLY A 70 12.58 -4.16 12.23
CA GLY A 70 13.77 -4.68 11.54
C GLY A 70 14.01 -6.18 11.69
N ASN A 71 13.09 -6.89 12.36
CA ASN A 71 13.24 -8.31 12.67
C ASN A 71 11.96 -9.13 12.47
N TYR A 72 10.89 -8.54 11.91
CA TYR A 72 9.67 -9.30 11.65
C TYR A 72 9.87 -10.28 10.50
N THR A 73 9.26 -11.44 10.64
CA THR A 73 9.26 -12.51 9.64
C THR A 73 7.85 -12.70 9.09
N TYR A 74 7.77 -12.88 7.77
CA TYR A 74 6.52 -13.17 7.08
C TYR A 74 5.93 -14.51 7.54
N PRO A 75 4.60 -14.69 7.44
CA PRO A 75 3.99 -16.01 7.57
C PRO A 75 4.53 -16.99 6.53
N THR A 76 4.51 -18.27 6.85
CA THR A 76 5.16 -19.30 6.01
C THR A 76 4.32 -19.75 4.81
N ASP A 77 3.02 -19.42 4.77
CA ASP A 77 2.16 -19.75 3.64
C ASP A 77 2.52 -18.90 2.41
N ALA A 78 2.54 -19.53 1.23
CA ALA A 78 2.95 -18.91 -0.03
C ALA A 78 2.02 -17.78 -0.50
N VAL A 79 0.83 -17.63 0.09
CA VAL A 79 -0.05 -16.48 -0.18
C VAL A 79 0.55 -15.15 0.30
N TYR A 80 1.45 -15.16 1.29
CA TYR A 80 2.14 -13.98 1.79
C TYR A 80 3.46 -13.79 1.04
N LYS A 81 3.39 -13.22 -0.16
CA LYS A 81 4.55 -13.04 -1.02
C LYS A 81 5.49 -11.96 -0.47
N PRO A 82 6.82 -12.11 -0.56
CA PRO A 82 7.76 -11.04 -0.23
C PRO A 82 7.38 -9.73 -0.93
N GLY A 83 7.42 -8.62 -0.19
CA GLY A 83 7.03 -7.30 -0.69
C GLY A 83 5.51 -7.03 -0.73
N SER A 84 4.68 -7.93 -0.17
CA SER A 84 3.21 -7.72 -0.14
C SER A 84 2.78 -6.66 0.85
N PHE A 85 3.65 -6.31 1.79
CA PHE A 85 3.45 -5.32 2.86
C PHE A 85 4.54 -4.22 2.86
N ASP A 86 5.31 -4.13 1.77
CA ASP A 86 6.42 -3.19 1.54
C ASP A 86 5.89 -2.00 0.77
N ILE A 87 5.51 -0.94 1.47
CA ILE A 87 5.08 0.31 0.88
C ILE A 87 6.23 0.84 0.03
N THR A 88 5.92 1.26 -1.18
CA THR A 88 6.91 1.88 -2.09
C THR A 88 6.52 3.30 -2.45
N GLU A 89 5.24 3.62 -2.33
CA GLU A 89 4.71 4.93 -2.66
C GLU A 89 3.34 5.14 -2.02
N PHE A 90 3.16 6.32 -1.44
CA PHE A 90 1.87 6.85 -1.03
C PHE A 90 1.51 8.07 -1.88
N GLN A 91 0.30 8.09 -2.46
CA GLN A 91 -0.22 9.24 -3.19
C GLN A 91 -1.54 9.73 -2.58
N VAL A 92 -1.69 11.05 -2.56
CA VAL A 92 -2.95 11.74 -2.32
C VAL A 92 -3.29 12.52 -3.58
N VAL A 93 -4.41 12.18 -4.20
CA VAL A 93 -4.82 12.71 -5.52
C VAL A 93 -6.20 13.36 -5.40
N PRO A 94 -6.28 14.67 -5.09
CA PRO A 94 -7.54 15.40 -5.06
C PRO A 94 -8.18 15.47 -6.45
N SER A 95 -9.47 15.16 -6.53
CA SER A 95 -10.25 15.14 -7.78
C SER A 95 -11.69 15.57 -7.54
N GLY A 96 -11.99 16.84 -7.81
CA GLY A 96 -13.33 17.41 -7.62
C GLY A 96 -13.74 17.42 -6.15
N ASP A 97 -14.84 16.76 -5.83
CA ASP A 97 -15.40 16.60 -4.49
C ASP A 97 -14.86 15.37 -3.73
N THR A 98 -13.99 14.59 -4.38
CA THR A 98 -13.35 13.41 -3.79
C THR A 98 -11.83 13.52 -3.79
N THR A 99 -11.19 12.65 -3.01
CA THR A 99 -9.75 12.44 -3.03
C THR A 99 -9.48 10.94 -3.16
N GLU A 100 -8.59 10.59 -4.08
CA GLU A 100 -8.08 9.23 -4.23
C GLU A 100 -6.78 9.08 -3.42
N PHE A 101 -6.76 8.12 -2.51
CA PHE A 101 -5.60 7.71 -1.74
C PHE A 101 -5.06 6.42 -2.34
N ARG A 102 -3.77 6.40 -2.67
CA ARG A 102 -3.12 5.25 -3.31
C ARG A 102 -1.94 4.79 -2.48
N VAL A 103 -1.91 3.50 -2.16
CA VAL A 103 -0.79 2.87 -1.44
C VAL A 103 -0.25 1.77 -2.34
N SER A 104 0.93 2.00 -2.90
CA SER A 104 1.62 1.05 -3.75
C SER A 104 2.58 0.20 -2.93
N VAL A 105 2.62 -1.10 -3.19
CA VAL A 105 3.54 -2.04 -2.54
C VAL A 105 4.53 -2.66 -3.52
N ASN A 106 5.58 -3.30 -3.03
CA ASN A 106 6.64 -3.86 -3.87
C ASN A 106 6.23 -5.13 -4.62
N SER A 107 5.15 -5.79 -4.21
CA SER A 107 4.61 -6.98 -4.88
C SER A 107 3.27 -6.72 -5.59
N ARG A 108 2.89 -7.62 -6.50
CA ARG A 108 1.55 -7.57 -7.11
C ARG A 108 0.52 -7.91 -6.04
N ILE A 109 -0.54 -7.10 -5.96
CA ILE A 109 -1.65 -7.34 -5.05
C ILE A 109 -2.53 -8.43 -5.65
N GLU A 110 -2.83 -9.42 -4.81
CA GLU A 110 -3.56 -10.62 -5.18
C GLU A 110 -4.73 -10.87 -4.24
N ASP A 111 -5.62 -11.73 -4.69
CA ASP A 111 -6.81 -12.15 -3.96
C ASP A 111 -6.85 -13.68 -3.80
N PRO A 112 -5.85 -14.28 -3.11
CA PRO A 112 -5.76 -15.73 -2.95
C PRO A 112 -6.94 -16.35 -2.19
N TRP A 113 -7.73 -15.56 -1.45
CA TRP A 113 -8.87 -16.02 -0.67
C TRP A 113 -10.23 -15.66 -1.28
N ASP A 114 -10.25 -15.30 -2.58
CA ASP A 114 -11.46 -14.99 -3.35
C ASP A 114 -12.39 -14.03 -2.60
N SER A 115 -11.91 -12.81 -2.33
CA SER A 115 -12.65 -11.83 -1.55
C SER A 115 -14.08 -11.53 -1.99
N PRO A 116 -14.45 -11.58 -3.29
CA PRO A 116 -15.84 -11.49 -3.70
C PRO A 116 -16.77 -12.51 -3.04
N ALA A 117 -16.28 -13.72 -2.71
CA ALA A 117 -17.07 -14.77 -2.08
C ALA A 117 -17.57 -14.40 -0.67
N TRP A 118 -16.94 -13.43 -0.02
CA TRP A 118 -17.33 -12.91 1.29
C TRP A 118 -17.59 -11.39 1.28
N GLY A 119 -17.87 -10.83 0.09
CA GLY A 119 -18.26 -9.42 -0.08
C GLY A 119 -17.11 -8.43 0.07
N GLY A 120 -15.88 -8.87 -0.19
CA GLY A 120 -14.66 -8.05 -0.11
C GLY A 120 -14.32 -7.25 -1.37
N ASN A 121 -13.14 -6.64 -1.36
CA ASN A 121 -12.73 -5.55 -2.25
C ASN A 121 -11.68 -5.95 -3.32
N GLY A 122 -11.48 -7.24 -3.59
CA GLY A 122 -10.61 -7.75 -4.65
C GLY A 122 -9.14 -7.92 -4.27
N PHE A 123 -8.84 -8.10 -2.98
CA PHE A 123 -7.55 -8.47 -2.42
C PHE A 123 -7.76 -9.15 -1.07
N SER A 124 -6.75 -9.87 -0.55
CA SER A 124 -6.95 -10.70 0.65
C SER A 124 -6.11 -10.30 1.87
N VAL A 125 -4.81 -10.02 1.69
CA VAL A 125 -3.85 -10.12 2.80
C VAL A 125 -3.44 -8.79 3.43
N GLN A 126 -3.52 -7.67 2.69
CA GLN A 126 -3.19 -6.33 3.18
C GLN A 126 -4.34 -5.75 3.99
N MET A 127 -4.01 -4.87 4.94
CA MET A 127 -4.92 -3.98 5.66
C MET A 127 -4.17 -2.66 5.83
N VAL A 128 -4.73 -1.53 5.41
CA VAL A 128 -4.01 -0.24 5.53
C VAL A 128 -4.84 0.77 6.30
N PHE A 129 -4.17 1.45 7.23
CA PHE A 129 -4.74 2.55 7.98
C PHE A 129 -4.00 3.84 7.64
N ILE A 130 -4.70 4.80 7.03
CA ILE A 130 -4.14 6.13 6.75
C ILE A 130 -4.69 7.08 7.80
N HIS A 131 -3.83 7.49 8.73
CA HIS A 131 -4.16 8.49 9.74
C HIS A 131 -3.79 9.87 9.20
N ILE A 132 -4.65 10.85 9.42
CA ILE A 132 -4.53 12.19 8.88
C ILE A 132 -4.68 13.20 10.01
N ASP A 133 -3.65 14.01 10.20
CA ASP A 133 -3.71 15.22 11.01
C ASP A 133 -4.10 16.39 10.10
N THR A 134 -5.27 16.97 10.36
CA THR A 134 -5.86 18.00 9.48
C THR A 134 -5.63 19.42 9.98
N ASP A 135 -5.20 19.58 11.23
CA ASP A 135 -5.09 20.87 11.91
C ASP A 135 -3.69 21.19 12.47
N HIS A 136 -2.82 20.18 12.63
CA HIS A 136 -1.50 20.29 13.27
C HIS A 136 -1.59 20.96 14.65
N ALA A 137 -2.69 20.70 15.37
CA ALA A 137 -2.95 21.28 16.67
C ALA A 137 -2.57 20.30 17.78
N LYS A 138 -1.66 20.74 18.65
CA LYS A 138 -1.28 19.98 19.84
C LYS A 138 -2.52 19.59 20.66
N GLY A 139 -2.71 18.30 20.87
CA GLY A 139 -3.81 17.74 21.66
C GLY A 139 -5.21 17.84 21.03
N GLY A 140 -5.33 18.23 19.74
CA GLY A 140 -6.61 18.28 19.03
C GLY A 140 -7.08 16.92 18.50
N GLY A 141 -6.13 16.08 18.10
CA GLY A 141 -6.37 14.75 17.54
C GLY A 141 -6.36 13.60 18.55
N VAL A 142 -6.59 12.40 18.03
CA VAL A 142 -6.50 11.13 18.77
C VAL A 142 -5.07 10.60 18.70
N ARG A 143 -4.54 10.14 19.84
CA ARG A 143 -3.17 9.64 19.93
C ARG A 143 -3.05 8.14 19.76
N ASP A 144 -4.07 7.38 20.12
CA ASP A 144 -4.04 5.94 19.97
C ASP A 144 -4.23 5.57 18.50
N SER A 145 -3.51 4.56 18.01
CA SER A 145 -3.84 3.96 16.71
C SER A 145 -5.18 3.25 16.77
N LEU A 146 -5.72 2.88 15.61
CA LEU A 146 -6.87 1.96 15.57
C LEU A 146 -6.55 0.62 16.27
N PRO A 147 -7.57 -0.09 16.81
CA PRO A 147 -7.37 -1.29 17.61
C PRO A 147 -6.62 -2.40 16.84
N GLY A 148 -5.71 -3.09 17.52
CA GLY A 148 -4.90 -4.18 16.95
C GLY A 148 -3.70 -3.74 16.10
N VAL A 149 -3.34 -2.45 16.11
CA VAL A 149 -2.15 -1.92 15.41
C VAL A 149 -0.96 -1.72 16.36
N HIS A 150 -1.23 -1.34 17.61
CA HIS A 150 -0.28 -1.26 18.73
C HIS A 150 0.85 -0.25 18.53
N VAL A 151 0.51 0.92 18.00
CA VAL A 151 1.35 2.11 18.03
C VAL A 151 0.54 3.30 18.55
N ARG A 152 1.21 4.41 18.82
CA ARG A 152 0.55 5.68 19.12
C ARG A 152 1.22 6.82 18.40
N PHE A 153 0.53 7.95 18.36
CA PHE A 153 0.98 9.18 17.73
C PHE A 153 1.54 10.17 18.74
N ASN A 154 2.46 11.00 18.25
CA ASN A 154 2.97 12.14 19.00
C ASN A 154 1.81 13.07 19.41
N GLU A 155 1.88 13.68 20.59
CA GLU A 155 0.83 14.60 21.05
C GLU A 155 0.68 15.86 20.18
N ASN A 156 1.73 16.20 19.43
CA ASN A 156 1.73 17.34 18.50
C ASN A 156 1.29 16.96 17.08
N GLU A 157 1.13 15.67 16.80
CA GLU A 157 0.88 15.11 15.47
C GLU A 157 -0.24 14.05 15.54
N ALA A 158 -1.21 14.29 16.42
CA ALA A 158 -2.33 13.38 16.67
C ALA A 158 -3.33 13.44 15.51
N TRP A 159 -4.01 12.35 15.19
CA TRP A 159 -4.84 12.29 13.98
C TRP A 159 -6.26 12.78 14.21
N ASP A 160 -6.82 13.43 13.19
CA ASP A 160 -8.19 13.89 13.16
C ASP A 160 -9.12 12.96 12.41
N ARG A 161 -8.60 12.30 11.38
CA ARG A 161 -9.30 11.36 10.51
C ARG A 161 -8.46 10.11 10.31
N ALA A 162 -9.12 8.97 10.15
CA ALA A 162 -8.47 7.71 9.80
C ALA A 162 -9.23 7.02 8.67
N ILE A 163 -8.56 6.67 7.58
CA ILE A 163 -9.14 5.92 6.46
C ILE A 163 -8.75 4.46 6.63
N ILE A 164 -9.72 3.56 6.48
CA ILE A 164 -9.48 2.11 6.49
C ILE A 164 -9.57 1.54 5.07
N ILE A 165 -8.45 1.12 4.53
CA ILE A 165 -8.38 0.35 3.28
C ILE A 165 -8.36 -1.13 3.67
N SER A 166 -9.54 -1.73 3.72
CA SER A 166 -9.72 -3.12 4.11
C SER A 166 -10.05 -3.99 2.90
N PRO A 167 -9.60 -5.26 2.88
CA PRO A 167 -10.11 -6.22 1.91
C PRO A 167 -11.55 -6.60 2.24
N GLN A 168 -12.00 -6.42 3.49
CA GLN A 168 -13.38 -6.60 3.94
C GLN A 168 -14.32 -5.55 3.37
N GLY A 169 -15.54 -5.97 3.03
CA GLY A 169 -16.60 -5.07 2.60
C GLY A 169 -17.02 -4.10 3.70
N ALA A 170 -17.55 -2.95 3.29
CA ALA A 170 -17.90 -1.83 4.19
C ALA A 170 -18.81 -2.25 5.36
N THR A 171 -19.76 -3.16 5.16
CA THR A 171 -20.64 -3.66 6.23
C THR A 171 -19.85 -4.32 7.36
N ARG A 172 -18.87 -5.18 7.02
CA ARG A 172 -18.05 -5.85 8.03
C ARG A 172 -17.14 -4.86 8.75
N VAL A 173 -16.49 -3.95 8.01
CA VAL A 173 -15.61 -2.94 8.59
C VAL A 173 -16.37 -2.04 9.57
N ASN A 174 -17.55 -1.54 9.19
CA ASN A 174 -18.37 -0.71 10.09
C ASN A 174 -18.82 -1.46 11.35
N SER A 175 -19.16 -2.74 11.24
CA SER A 175 -19.50 -3.56 12.41
C SER A 175 -18.32 -3.71 13.38
N GLU A 176 -17.09 -3.82 12.87
CA GLU A 176 -15.88 -3.93 13.70
C GLU A 176 -15.54 -2.59 14.36
N ILE A 177 -15.71 -1.47 13.65
CA ILE A 177 -15.60 -0.12 14.22
C ILE A 177 -16.58 0.06 15.39
N ASP A 178 -17.86 -0.25 15.17
CA ASP A 178 -18.91 -0.11 16.18
C ASP A 178 -18.64 -0.97 17.42
N ALA A 179 -18.05 -2.14 17.25
CA ALA A 179 -17.75 -3.05 18.34
C ALA A 179 -16.47 -2.69 19.11
N LYS A 180 -15.44 -2.16 18.44
CA LYS A 180 -14.06 -2.11 18.98
C LYS A 180 -13.54 -0.69 19.22
N CYS A 181 -14.04 0.30 18.48
CA CYS A 181 -13.65 1.70 18.66
C CYS A 181 -14.81 2.69 18.43
N PRO A 182 -16.00 2.48 19.02
CA PRO A 182 -17.15 3.34 18.80
C PRO A 182 -16.88 4.82 19.17
N GLN A 183 -15.97 5.08 20.10
CA GLN A 183 -15.56 6.42 20.52
C GLN A 183 -14.91 7.26 19.41
N TRP A 184 -14.43 6.64 18.34
CA TRP A 184 -13.79 7.32 17.20
C TRP A 184 -14.56 7.17 15.90
N LYS A 185 -15.77 6.61 15.91
CA LYS A 185 -16.57 6.32 14.72
C LYS A 185 -16.66 7.52 13.77
N ASP A 186 -16.94 8.71 14.29
CA ASP A 186 -17.11 9.94 13.48
C ASP A 186 -15.80 10.47 12.87
N ARG A 187 -14.65 9.91 13.27
CA ARG A 187 -13.33 10.22 12.72
C ARG A 187 -12.85 9.16 11.72
N ILE A 188 -13.45 7.97 11.74
CA ILE A 188 -13.05 6.84 10.90
C ILE A 188 -13.87 6.84 9.61
N ILE A 189 -13.18 6.71 8.49
CA ILE A 189 -13.73 6.76 7.16
C ILE A 189 -13.55 5.38 6.51
N VAL A 190 -14.68 4.75 6.19
CA VAL A 190 -14.72 3.63 5.26
C VAL A 190 -14.91 4.20 3.85
N PRO A 191 -13.96 4.01 2.92
CA PRO A 191 -14.01 4.62 1.60
C PRO A 191 -15.26 4.24 0.80
N ARG A 192 -15.72 5.16 -0.07
CA ARG A 192 -16.79 4.88 -1.05
C ARG A 192 -16.39 3.78 -2.03
N VAL A 193 -15.13 3.79 -2.43
CA VAL A 193 -14.52 2.76 -3.27
C VAL A 193 -13.23 2.31 -2.60
N THR A 194 -13.09 1.00 -2.44
CA THR A 194 -11.83 0.35 -2.09
C THR A 194 -11.56 -0.72 -3.14
N ARG A 195 -10.36 -0.74 -3.73
CA ARG A 195 -9.98 -1.75 -4.74
C ARG A 195 -8.48 -1.90 -4.85
N ALA A 196 -8.03 -3.02 -5.41
CA ALA A 196 -6.66 -3.22 -5.85
C ALA A 196 -6.50 -3.01 -7.36
N SER A 197 -5.34 -2.52 -7.79
CA SER A 197 -4.95 -2.44 -9.20
C SER A 197 -3.44 -2.63 -9.34
N GLY A 198 -3.02 -3.75 -9.92
CA GLY A 198 -1.59 -4.08 -10.08
C GLY A 198 -0.90 -4.20 -8.72
N LYS A 199 -0.07 -3.23 -8.36
CA LYS A 199 0.63 -3.14 -7.08
C LYS A 199 0.02 -2.13 -6.10
N THR A 200 -1.12 -1.53 -6.45
CA THR A 200 -1.65 -0.36 -5.73
C THR A 200 -3.02 -0.64 -5.13
N LEU A 201 -3.17 -0.40 -3.84
CA LEU A 201 -4.46 -0.26 -3.17
C LEU A 201 -4.98 1.15 -3.37
N ILE A 202 -6.26 1.27 -3.69
CA ILE A 202 -6.90 2.53 -4.04
C ILE A 202 -8.14 2.72 -3.16
N ALA A 203 -8.21 3.85 -2.48
CA ALA A 203 -9.38 4.30 -1.73
C ALA A 203 -9.88 5.64 -2.28
N ILE A 204 -11.18 5.75 -2.57
CA ILE A 204 -11.82 7.02 -2.96
C ILE A 204 -12.71 7.50 -1.82
N VAL A 205 -12.44 8.71 -1.34
CA VAL A 205 -13.10 9.30 -0.17
C VAL A 205 -13.69 10.65 -0.54
N ASP A 206 -14.89 10.93 -0.03
CA ASP A 206 -15.53 12.23 -0.19
C ASP A 206 -14.81 13.27 0.68
N ASN A 207 -14.49 14.43 0.10
CA ASN A 207 -13.79 15.50 0.82
C ASN A 207 -14.56 15.98 2.05
N ALA A 208 -15.90 15.91 2.01
CA ALA A 208 -16.73 16.23 3.17
C ALA A 208 -16.43 15.35 4.39
N ALA A 209 -16.17 14.05 4.19
CA ALA A 209 -15.82 13.12 5.28
C ALA A 209 -14.46 13.45 5.90
N LEU A 210 -13.53 13.97 5.07
CA LEU A 210 -12.21 14.44 5.52
C LEU A 210 -12.27 15.78 6.26
N GLY A 211 -13.40 16.51 6.22
CA GLY A 211 -13.50 17.88 6.73
C GLY A 211 -13.10 18.96 5.71
N GLY A 212 -12.93 18.58 4.44
CA GLY A 212 -12.55 19.45 3.33
C GLY A 212 -11.61 18.75 2.34
N PRO A 213 -11.27 19.41 1.22
CA PRO A 213 -10.21 18.91 0.34
C PRO A 213 -8.85 18.92 1.06
N PRO A 214 -7.92 18.00 0.72
CA PRO A 214 -6.57 17.99 1.24
C PRO A 214 -5.86 19.34 1.13
N LYS A 215 -5.02 19.64 2.12
CA LYS A 215 -4.25 20.89 2.19
C LYS A 215 -2.78 20.58 2.41
N ASP A 216 -1.93 21.51 1.98
CA ASP A 216 -0.48 21.39 2.13
C ASP A 216 -0.03 21.25 3.60
N SER A 217 -0.84 21.74 4.54
CA SER A 217 -0.56 21.65 5.98
C SER A 217 -0.92 20.31 6.62
N TRP A 218 -1.58 19.40 5.90
CA TRP A 218 -2.04 18.13 6.47
C TRP A 218 -0.87 17.15 6.67
N GLY A 219 -0.91 16.45 7.80
CA GLY A 219 -0.02 15.37 8.13
C GLY A 219 -0.64 14.02 7.82
N TYR A 220 0.18 13.05 7.45
CA TYR A 220 -0.26 11.70 7.10
C TYR A 220 0.66 10.67 7.74
N GLN A 221 0.09 9.53 8.10
CA GLN A 221 0.85 8.32 8.41
C GLN A 221 0.08 7.12 7.86
N VAL A 222 0.80 6.25 7.16
CA VAL A 222 0.26 5.02 6.58
C VAL A 222 0.81 3.87 7.39
N LEU A 223 -0.06 3.10 8.03
CA LEU A 223 0.33 1.92 8.78
C LEU A 223 -0.06 0.69 7.96
N MET A 224 0.93 -0.02 7.41
CA MET A 224 0.71 -1.28 6.70
C MET A 224 0.55 -2.44 7.69
N GLN A 225 -0.59 -3.12 7.56
CA GLN A 225 -1.01 -4.22 8.39
C GLN A 225 -1.37 -5.43 7.54
N SER A 226 -1.49 -6.59 8.19
CA SER A 226 -2.08 -7.76 7.55
C SER A 226 -3.51 -7.99 8.03
N ASN A 227 -4.40 -8.29 7.07
CA ASN A 227 -5.80 -8.59 7.34
C ASN A 227 -5.97 -9.94 8.04
N GLU A 228 -6.89 -9.95 9.00
CA GLU A 228 -7.39 -11.15 9.69
C GLU A 228 -8.92 -11.12 9.69
N GLY A 229 -9.52 -12.12 9.03
CA GLY A 229 -10.98 -12.29 8.96
C GLY A 229 -11.59 -12.79 10.27
N PHE A 230 -10.79 -13.39 11.14
CA PHE A 230 -11.17 -13.87 12.47
C PHE A 230 -10.30 -13.23 13.55
N PRO A 231 -10.36 -11.89 13.70
CA PRO A 231 -9.41 -11.17 14.53
C PRO A 231 -9.60 -11.47 16.01
N GLY A 232 -8.56 -11.19 16.80
CA GLY A 232 -8.67 -11.20 18.25
C GLY A 232 -9.77 -10.24 18.73
N LYS A 233 -10.22 -10.45 19.97
CA LYS A 233 -11.34 -9.68 20.55
C LYS A 233 -11.10 -8.16 20.51
N ALA A 234 -9.84 -7.72 20.62
CA ALA A 234 -9.45 -6.32 20.63
C ALA A 234 -8.95 -5.80 19.26
N ASP A 235 -8.87 -6.64 18.23
CA ASP A 235 -8.11 -6.31 17.01
C ASP A 235 -9.06 -5.94 15.86
N LEU A 236 -8.91 -4.80 15.19
CA LEU A 236 -9.82 -4.36 14.12
C LEU A 236 -9.42 -4.99 12.79
N LEU A 237 -9.78 -6.26 12.59
CA LEU A 237 -9.45 -7.03 11.37
C LEU A 237 -7.94 -7.11 11.08
N THR A 238 -7.10 -6.93 12.10
CA THR A 238 -5.64 -7.02 12.00
C THR A 238 -5.12 -8.37 12.48
N ARG A 239 -4.06 -8.81 11.84
CA ARG A 239 -3.30 -10.01 12.20
C ARG A 239 -2.18 -9.61 13.16
N ARG A 240 -2.04 -10.38 14.24
CA ARG A 240 -0.98 -10.17 15.24
C ARG A 240 0.40 -10.57 14.70
N VAL A 241 1.44 -9.98 15.30
CA VAL A 241 2.83 -10.37 15.10
C VAL A 241 3.30 -11.13 16.35
N ASN A 242 3.47 -12.44 16.21
CA ASN A 242 3.84 -13.34 17.29
C ASN A 242 5.35 -13.37 17.52
N GLU A 243 5.80 -14.02 18.60
CA GLU A 243 7.22 -14.29 18.81
C GLU A 243 7.81 -15.11 17.64
N PHE A 244 7.09 -16.13 17.19
CA PHE A 244 7.45 -16.99 16.06
C PHE A 244 6.41 -16.92 14.95
N GLU A 245 6.86 -16.96 13.70
CA GLU A 245 5.95 -17.06 12.57
C GLU A 245 5.21 -18.41 12.54
N GLY A 246 4.11 -18.41 11.83
CA GLY A 246 3.37 -19.63 11.50
C GLY A 246 2.80 -19.52 10.10
N GLN A 247 2.00 -20.51 9.70
CA GLN A 247 1.38 -20.53 8.36
C GLN A 247 0.68 -19.20 8.02
N HIS A 248 -0.08 -18.66 8.96
CA HIS A 248 -0.80 -17.39 8.82
C HIS A 248 -0.43 -16.42 9.95
N ARG A 249 0.80 -16.41 10.46
CA ARG A 249 1.21 -15.51 11.54
C ARG A 249 2.57 -14.93 11.25
N PHE A 250 2.72 -13.61 11.42
CA PHE A 250 4.03 -12.99 11.39
C PHE A 250 4.79 -13.37 12.67
N GLY A 251 6.12 -13.42 12.57
CA GLY A 251 7.03 -13.69 13.69
C GLY A 251 7.92 -12.49 14.01
N GLY A 252 8.76 -12.63 15.04
CA GLY A 252 9.73 -11.62 15.46
C GLY A 252 9.17 -10.53 16.38
N GLY A 253 7.87 -10.58 16.70
CA GLY A 253 7.23 -9.71 17.67
C GLY A 253 7.28 -10.32 19.07
N THR A 254 6.12 -10.36 19.72
CA THR A 254 5.95 -10.94 21.04
C THR A 254 4.54 -11.48 21.18
N ASP A 255 4.33 -12.45 22.08
CA ASP A 255 2.99 -12.98 22.38
C ASP A 255 2.19 -12.09 23.35
N TYR A 256 2.74 -10.91 23.69
CA TYR A 256 2.09 -9.82 24.40
C TYR A 256 1.64 -8.69 23.44
N ASP A 257 0.88 -7.71 23.95
CA ASP A 257 0.23 -6.68 23.14
C ASP A 257 0.98 -5.32 23.14
N ASN A 258 2.25 -5.30 23.53
CA ASN A 258 3.11 -4.10 23.58
C ASN A 258 3.94 -3.87 22.30
N ALA A 259 4.23 -4.91 21.52
CA ALA A 259 4.94 -4.74 20.25
C ALA A 259 4.02 -4.16 19.18
N PRO A 260 4.52 -3.29 18.29
CA PRO A 260 3.77 -2.83 17.12
C PRO A 260 3.40 -4.02 16.24
N PHE A 261 2.15 -4.11 15.80
CA PHE A 261 1.79 -5.13 14.80
C PHE A 261 1.99 -4.63 13.37
N VAL A 262 2.74 -3.56 13.17
CA VAL A 262 2.87 -2.85 11.88
C VAL A 262 4.10 -3.36 11.12
N MET A 263 3.92 -3.65 9.83
CA MET A 263 4.97 -4.16 8.96
C MET A 263 5.77 -3.02 8.36
N ASP A 264 5.11 -1.89 8.08
CA ASP A 264 5.72 -0.76 7.38
C ASP A 264 5.01 0.57 7.70
N ILE A 265 5.77 1.67 7.74
CA ILE A 265 5.31 3.04 8.02
C ILE A 265 6.01 4.08 7.13
N LEU A 266 5.35 5.21 6.88
CA LEU A 266 6.03 6.35 6.26
C LEU A 266 6.97 7.01 7.27
N VAL A 267 8.16 7.39 6.79
CA VAL A 267 9.20 7.99 7.62
C VAL A 267 9.56 9.41 7.16
N PRO A 268 9.64 10.42 8.07
CA PRO A 268 9.99 11.79 7.66
C PRO A 268 11.40 11.89 7.04
N PRO A 269 11.61 12.78 6.04
CA PRO A 269 12.86 12.90 5.29
C PRO A 269 13.97 13.50 6.15
N ASN A 270 14.65 12.67 6.93
CA ASN A 270 15.84 13.03 7.69
C ASN A 270 16.59 11.74 8.05
N GLY A 271 17.64 11.42 7.29
CA GLY A 271 18.45 10.22 7.45
C GLY A 271 18.05 9.07 6.53
N ASP A 272 18.52 7.88 6.86
CA ASP A 272 18.18 6.62 6.19
C ASP A 272 16.78 6.18 6.65
N PRO A 273 15.78 6.11 5.73
CA PRO A 273 14.39 5.84 6.10
C PRO A 273 14.21 4.46 6.74
N VAL A 274 14.86 3.43 6.20
CA VAL A 274 14.77 2.05 6.71
C VAL A 274 15.28 1.97 8.15
N LYS A 275 16.47 2.53 8.41
CA LYS A 275 17.03 2.54 9.77
C LYS A 275 16.15 3.30 10.75
N LYS A 276 15.51 4.37 10.28
CA LYS A 276 14.67 5.22 11.10
C LYS A 276 13.32 4.58 11.40
N GLN A 277 12.73 3.85 10.46
CA GLN A 277 11.60 2.95 10.70
C GLN A 277 11.93 1.95 11.82
N HIS A 278 13.04 1.23 11.68
CA HIS A 278 13.48 0.25 12.69
C HIS A 278 13.68 0.90 14.06
N GLU A 279 14.29 2.08 14.11
CA GLU A 279 14.47 2.86 15.35
C GLU A 279 13.12 3.26 15.97
N ILE A 280 12.16 3.74 15.17
CA ILE A 280 10.84 4.16 15.64
C ILE A 280 10.07 2.96 16.20
N LEU A 281 9.94 1.90 15.41
CA LEU A 281 9.12 0.76 15.76
C LEU A 281 9.74 -0.13 16.85
N SER A 282 11.06 -0.04 17.09
CA SER A 282 11.71 -0.77 18.19
C SER A 282 11.60 -0.09 19.56
N LYS A 283 11.12 1.17 19.63
CA LYS A 283 10.94 1.96 20.86
C LYS A 283 9.62 1.66 21.58
N TYR A 284 9.33 0.38 21.78
CA TYR A 284 8.26 -0.09 22.65
C TYR A 284 8.86 -0.72 23.92
N ASN A 285 8.08 -0.84 24.99
CA ASN A 285 8.52 -1.56 26.18
C ASN A 285 8.59 -3.05 25.84
N LYS A 286 9.75 -3.71 26.01
CA LYS A 286 9.94 -5.13 25.69
C LYS A 286 9.62 -6.09 26.85
N SER A 287 9.18 -5.56 27.99
CA SER A 287 8.81 -6.37 29.15
C SER A 287 7.54 -7.16 28.88
N ALA A 288 7.45 -8.38 29.39
CA ALA A 288 6.22 -9.15 29.39
C ALA A 288 5.12 -8.42 30.18
N THR A 289 4.07 -7.95 29.50
CA THR A 289 2.93 -7.28 30.15
C THR A 289 1.62 -7.59 29.42
N THR A 290 0.56 -7.82 30.20
CA THR A 290 -0.82 -7.95 29.70
C THR A 290 -1.65 -6.69 29.97
N GLU A 291 -1.10 -5.73 30.72
CA GLU A 291 -1.70 -4.43 30.99
C GLU A 291 -0.92 -3.38 30.21
N ILE A 292 -1.30 -3.19 28.94
CA ILE A 292 -0.63 -2.26 28.05
C ILE A 292 -0.97 -0.83 28.44
N LYS A 293 0.06 -0.02 28.69
CA LYS A 293 -0.07 1.42 28.92
C LYS A 293 0.42 2.21 27.71
N PRO A 294 0.01 3.47 27.54
CA PRO A 294 0.47 4.29 26.41
C PRO A 294 1.99 4.38 26.30
N GLU A 295 2.72 4.42 27.41
CA GLU A 295 4.18 4.44 27.44
C GLU A 295 4.84 3.13 26.99
N ASP A 296 4.09 2.03 26.91
CA ASP A 296 4.60 0.75 26.44
C ASP A 296 4.66 0.67 24.91
N LEU A 297 3.93 1.55 24.20
CA LEU A 297 3.79 1.51 22.75
C LEU A 297 4.78 2.44 22.04
N ALA A 298 5.25 1.99 20.88
CA ALA A 298 6.04 2.82 19.97
C ALA A 298 5.27 4.06 19.52
N VAL A 299 5.98 5.19 19.41
CA VAL A 299 5.41 6.46 18.95
C VAL A 299 5.79 6.67 17.48
N VAL A 300 4.82 6.61 16.58
CA VAL A 300 5.02 6.89 15.15
C VAL A 300 4.84 8.39 14.87
N PRO A 301 5.66 8.97 13.96
CA PRO A 301 5.51 10.35 13.53
C PRO A 301 4.41 10.48 12.48
N MET A 302 3.99 11.71 12.18
CA MET A 302 3.35 12.02 10.90
C MET A 302 4.41 12.50 9.89
N VAL A 303 4.15 12.30 8.60
CA VAL A 303 4.83 13.04 7.53
C VAL A 303 3.95 14.22 7.12
N TYR A 304 4.52 15.40 6.92
CA TYR A 304 3.82 16.59 6.42
C TYR A 304 4.41 16.94 5.04
N PRO A 305 3.93 16.29 3.96
CA PRO A 305 4.65 16.21 2.68
C PRO A 305 4.86 17.57 2.02
N CYS A 306 3.91 18.49 2.23
CA CYS A 306 3.84 19.77 1.51
C CYS A 306 3.87 20.99 2.43
N ALA A 307 4.09 20.78 3.74
CA ALA A 307 4.23 21.88 4.69
C ALA A 307 5.50 22.68 4.36
N LYS A 308 5.41 24.01 4.49
CA LYS A 308 6.50 24.96 4.19
C LYS A 308 7.15 25.45 5.47
#